data_AF-A0A950RQA4-F1
#
_entry.id   AF-A0A950RQA4-F1
#
_cell.length_a   1.000
_cell.length_b   1.000
_cell.length_c   1.000
_cell.angle_alpha   90.00
_cell.angle_beta   90.00
_cell.angle_gamma   90.00
#
_symmetry.space_group_name_H-M   'P 1'
#
loop_
_entity.id
_entity.type
_entity.pdbx_description
1 polymer ?
#
loop_
_entity_poly.entity_id
_entity_poly.type
_entity_poly.pdbx_seq_one_letter_code
_entity_poly.pdbx_strand_id
1 'polypeptide(L)'
;AIGWIRAHYTLDQNPGEGQRGLFYYYHTFGKAMDALGQDQFEDASGKKHDWRRELFETLKKRQKADGSWSNDQSQAFLENNPDLCTAYALMALSYCRPAKK
;
A
#
# COMPACT_ATOMS: atom_id res chain seq x y z
N ALA A 1 -0.27 -1.30 18.93
CA ALA A 1 -0.41 -1.45 17.47
C ALA A 1 -0.45 -0.10 16.75
N ILE A 2 -1.50 0.72 16.93
CA ILE A 2 -1.69 1.97 16.17
C ILE A 2 -0.54 2.96 16.29
N GLY A 3 0.05 3.13 17.49
CA GLY A 3 1.20 4.03 17.66
C GLY A 3 2.39 3.70 16.75
N TRP A 4 2.62 2.43 16.44
CA TRP A 4 3.66 2.02 15.50
C TRP A 4 3.31 2.42 14.07
N ILE A 5 2.05 2.21 13.63
CA ILE A 5 1.60 2.61 12.29
C ILE A 5 1.71 4.14 12.13
N ARG A 6 1.36 4.92 13.17
CA ARG A 6 1.50 6.39 13.16
C ARG A 6 2.96 6.83 12.97
N ALA A 7 3.90 6.16 13.64
CA ALA A 7 5.32 6.47 13.54
C ALA A 7 5.97 6.01 12.22
N HIS A 8 5.35 5.07 11.52
CA HIS A 8 5.90 4.42 10.33
C HIS A 8 4.98 4.51 9.11
N TYR A 9 4.10 5.51 9.06
CA TYR A 9 3.21 5.71 7.93
C TYR A 9 4.02 6.11 6.69
N THR A 10 4.03 5.26 5.68
CA THR A 10 4.67 5.53 4.38
C THR A 10 4.10 4.61 3.31
N LEU A 11 4.18 5.02 2.05
CA LEU A 11 3.91 4.17 0.88
C LEU A 11 5.12 4.08 -0.05
N ASP A 12 6.26 4.66 0.36
CA ASP A 12 7.49 4.67 -0.43
C ASP A 12 8.32 3.41 -0.22
N GLN A 13 8.17 2.77 0.94
CA GLN A 13 8.88 1.56 1.32
C GLN A 13 8.04 0.70 2.27
N ASN A 14 8.38 -0.58 2.38
CA ASN A 14 7.93 -1.45 3.45
C ASN A 14 8.72 -1.11 4.74
N PRO A 15 8.08 -0.63 5.82
CA PRO A 15 8.79 -0.20 7.02
C PRO A 15 9.68 -1.32 7.61
N GLY A 16 10.98 -1.03 7.75
CA GLY A 16 11.99 -2.00 8.22
C GLY A 16 12.59 -2.90 7.13
N GLU A 17 11.96 -2.98 5.96
CA GLU A 17 12.36 -3.87 4.85
C GLU A 17 12.76 -3.11 3.57
N GLY A 18 12.56 -1.79 3.53
CA GLY A 18 12.88 -0.96 2.38
C GLY A 18 12.02 -1.35 1.17
N GLN A 19 12.63 -1.66 0.04
CA GLN A 19 11.89 -2.07 -1.16
C GLN A 19 11.50 -3.54 -1.15
N ARG A 20 11.87 -4.33 -0.15
CA ARG A 20 11.55 -5.77 -0.13
C ARG A 20 10.10 -5.99 0.30
N GLY A 21 9.34 -6.76 -0.48
CA GLY A 21 7.95 -7.10 -0.15
C GLY A 21 7.00 -5.90 -0.23
N LEU A 22 7.29 -4.94 -1.11
CA LEU A 22 6.58 -3.67 -1.22
C LEU A 22 5.13 -3.83 -1.70
N PHE A 23 4.88 -4.73 -2.64
CA PHE A 23 3.51 -5.01 -3.11
C PHE A 23 2.70 -5.79 -2.09
N TYR A 24 3.33 -6.76 -1.42
CA TYR A 24 2.72 -7.42 -0.28
C TYR A 24 2.40 -6.41 0.85
N TYR A 25 3.30 -5.46 1.09
CA TYR A 25 3.07 -4.35 2.01
C TYR A 25 1.88 -3.51 1.60
N TYR A 26 1.74 -3.10 0.35
CA TYR A 26 0.56 -2.36 -0.12
C TYR A 26 -0.75 -3.10 0.13
N HIS A 27 -0.78 -4.42 -0.11
CA HIS A 27 -1.95 -5.24 0.18
C HIS A 27 -2.30 -5.25 1.68
N THR A 28 -1.31 -5.52 2.54
CA THR A 28 -1.53 -5.62 3.98
C THR A 28 -1.78 -4.27 4.65
N PHE A 29 -1.15 -3.19 4.16
CA PHE A 29 -1.45 -1.81 4.53
C PHE A 29 -2.91 -1.50 4.24
N GLY A 30 -3.38 -1.68 3.00
CA GLY A 30 -4.76 -1.41 2.62
C GLY A 30 -5.77 -2.19 3.46
N LYS A 31 -5.50 -3.48 3.68
CA LYS A 31 -6.33 -4.35 4.53
C LYS A 31 -6.38 -3.89 5.99
N ALA A 32 -5.25 -3.47 6.56
CA ALA A 32 -5.18 -3.00 7.93
C ALA A 32 -5.89 -1.65 8.12
N MET A 33 -5.73 -0.74 7.17
CA MET A 33 -6.36 0.58 7.19
C MET A 33 -7.89 0.47 7.01
N ASP A 34 -8.34 -0.43 6.13
CA ASP A 34 -9.76 -0.76 5.99
C ASP A 34 -10.35 -1.33 7.28
N ALA A 35 -9.65 -2.29 7.90
CA ALA A 35 -10.06 -2.87 9.18
C ALA A 35 -10.08 -1.86 10.34
N LEU A 36 -9.24 -0.81 10.28
CA LEU A 36 -9.25 0.28 11.26
C LEU A 36 -10.50 1.18 11.11
N GLY A 37 -11.10 1.24 9.91
CA GLY A 37 -12.35 1.96 9.66
C GLY A 37 -12.25 3.48 9.71
N GLN A 38 -11.05 4.05 9.72
CA GLN A 38 -10.83 5.50 9.73
C GLN A 38 -10.66 6.06 8.32
N ASP A 39 -11.40 7.10 7.97
CA ASP A 39 -11.28 7.74 6.66
C ASP A 39 -10.05 8.64 6.52
N GLN A 40 -9.64 9.25 7.64
CA GLN A 40 -8.44 10.06 7.74
C GLN A 40 -7.56 9.46 8.83
N PHE A 41 -6.32 9.14 8.48
CA PHE A 41 -5.36 8.63 9.43
C PHE A 41 -4.38 9.72 9.84
N GLU A 42 -4.16 9.90 11.14
CA GLU A 42 -3.22 10.90 11.65
C GLU A 42 -1.87 10.25 11.97
N ASP A 43 -0.80 10.67 11.33
CA ASP A 43 0.55 10.16 11.60
C ASP A 43 1.11 10.69 12.94
N ALA A 44 2.37 10.36 13.25
CA ALA A 44 3.03 10.82 14.48
C ALA A 44 3.40 12.31 14.46
N SER A 45 3.42 12.96 13.28
CA SER A 45 3.65 14.40 13.12
C SER A 45 2.37 15.23 13.25
N GLY A 46 1.21 14.58 13.35
CA GLY A 46 -0.11 15.24 13.37
C GLY A 46 -0.67 15.49 11.97
N LYS A 47 -0.01 15.01 10.90
CA LYS A 47 -0.51 15.13 9.53
C LYS A 47 -1.64 14.13 9.31
N LYS A 48 -2.74 14.61 8.69
CA LYS A 48 -3.87 13.78 8.29
C LYS A 48 -3.68 13.27 6.86
N HIS A 49 -3.97 11.98 6.68
CA HIS A 49 -3.79 11.25 5.44
C HIS A 49 -5.12 10.68 4.94
N ASP A 50 -5.44 10.97 3.68
CA ASP A 50 -6.42 10.21 2.91
C ASP A 50 -5.74 8.96 2.36
N TRP A 51 -5.57 7.96 3.21
CA TRP A 51 -4.78 6.77 2.90
C TRP A 51 -5.30 6.01 1.69
N ARG A 52 -6.61 6.04 1.42
CA ARG A 52 -7.22 5.39 0.25
C ARG A 52 -6.75 6.05 -1.03
N ARG A 53 -6.81 7.39 -1.07
CA ARG A 53 -6.34 8.18 -2.20
C ARG A 53 -4.83 8.06 -2.38
N GLU A 54 -4.06 8.15 -1.30
CA GLU A 54 -2.60 8.04 -1.34
C GLU A 54 -2.15 6.66 -1.86
N LEU A 55 -2.77 5.57 -1.39
CA LEU A 55 -2.51 4.22 -1.89
C LEU A 55 -2.90 4.06 -3.37
N PHE A 56 -4.06 4.61 -3.77
CA PHE A 56 -4.50 4.58 -5.16
C PHE A 56 -3.50 5.29 -6.08
N GLU A 57 -3.12 6.53 -5.77
CA GLU A 57 -2.16 7.28 -6.60
C GLU A 57 -0.78 6.62 -6.62
N THR A 58 -0.36 6.01 -5.50
CA THR A 58 0.89 5.24 -5.44
C THR A 58 0.87 4.06 -6.40
N LEU A 59 -0.18 3.23 -6.37
CA LEU A 59 -0.29 2.08 -7.26
C LEU A 59 -0.46 2.52 -8.71
N LYS A 60 -1.30 3.52 -8.99
CA LYS A 60 -1.48 4.08 -10.33
C LYS A 60 -0.17 4.57 -10.94
N LYS A 61 0.66 5.29 -10.18
CA LYS A 61 1.98 5.77 -10.65
C LYS A 61 2.94 4.62 -10.98
N ARG A 62 2.77 3.46 -10.34
CA ARG A 62 3.62 2.28 -10.51
C ARG A 62 3.10 1.28 -11.54
N GLN A 63 1.91 1.50 -12.09
CA GLN A 63 1.34 0.61 -13.09
C GLN A 63 2.17 0.67 -14.37
N LYS A 64 2.50 -0.49 -14.93
CA LYS A 64 3.20 -0.60 -16.20
C LYS A 64 2.24 -0.35 -17.37
N ALA A 65 2.80 -0.10 -18.56
CA ALA A 65 2.00 0.19 -19.76
C ALA A 65 1.05 -0.96 -20.16
N ASP A 66 1.40 -2.20 -19.84
CA ASP A 66 0.56 -3.39 -20.05
C ASP A 66 -0.50 -3.59 -18.95
N GLY A 67 -0.55 -2.69 -17.97
CA GLY A 67 -1.47 -2.74 -16.84
C GLY A 67 -0.97 -3.56 -15.65
N SER A 68 0.16 -4.25 -15.77
CA SER A 68 0.73 -5.07 -14.69
C SER A 68 1.49 -4.24 -13.65
N TRP A 69 1.87 -4.89 -12.56
CA TRP A 69 2.80 -4.38 -11.58
C TRP A 69 3.89 -5.41 -11.30
N SER A 70 5.12 -4.95 -11.04
CA SER A 70 6.18 -5.74 -10.41
C SER A 70 7.13 -4.82 -9.66
N ASN A 71 7.95 -5.38 -8.78
CA ASN A 71 8.97 -4.67 -8.05
C ASN A 71 10.32 -4.76 -8.78
N ASP A 72 10.63 -3.71 -9.53
CA ASP A 72 11.88 -3.64 -10.29
C ASP A 72 13.10 -3.32 -9.39
N GLN A 73 12.87 -2.94 -8.12
CA GLN A 73 13.92 -2.59 -7.15
C GLN A 73 14.31 -3.76 -6.23
N SER A 74 13.49 -4.81 -6.13
CA SER A 74 13.81 -5.98 -5.31
C SER A 74 13.10 -7.25 -5.81
N GLN A 75 13.85 -8.35 -5.85
CA GLN A 75 13.30 -9.69 -6.15
C GLN A 75 12.88 -10.45 -4.89
N ALA A 76 13.13 -9.89 -3.70
CA ALA A 76 12.72 -10.53 -2.45
C ALA A 76 11.20 -10.75 -2.44
N PHE A 77 10.76 -11.87 -1.85
CA PHE A 77 9.35 -12.26 -1.83
C PHE A 77 8.73 -12.49 -3.22
N LEU A 78 9.56 -12.83 -4.21
CA LEU A 78 9.15 -13.11 -5.59
C LEU A 78 8.47 -11.92 -6.28
N GLU A 79 8.73 -10.69 -5.83
CA GLU A 79 8.07 -9.50 -6.38
C GLU A 79 8.60 -9.06 -7.76
N ASN A 80 9.57 -9.78 -8.33
CA ASN A 80 9.86 -9.67 -9.76
C ASN A 80 8.85 -10.42 -10.64
N ASN A 81 7.94 -11.21 -10.06
CA ASN A 81 6.85 -11.86 -10.78
C ASN A 81 5.67 -10.88 -10.95
N PRO A 82 5.32 -10.48 -12.19
CA PRO A 82 4.24 -9.53 -12.44
C PRO A 82 2.85 -10.07 -12.07
N ASP A 83 2.60 -11.38 -12.17
CA ASP A 83 1.29 -11.96 -11.81
C ASP A 83 1.02 -11.79 -10.30
N LEU A 84 2.05 -12.06 -9.49
CA LEU A 84 1.98 -11.94 -8.03
C LEU A 84 1.75 -10.50 -7.60
N CYS A 85 2.58 -9.58 -8.09
CA CYS A 85 2.47 -8.16 -7.75
C CYS A 85 1.17 -7.53 -8.27
N THR A 86 0.70 -7.94 -9.44
CA THR A 86 -0.60 -7.50 -9.97
C THR A 86 -1.74 -7.97 -9.07
N ALA A 87 -1.73 -9.22 -8.62
CA ALA A 87 -2.73 -9.72 -7.67
C ALA A 87 -2.75 -8.90 -6.36
N TYR A 88 -1.57 -8.62 -5.78
CA TYR A 88 -1.47 -7.77 -4.59
C TYR A 88 -1.97 -6.34 -4.83
N ALA A 89 -1.61 -5.73 -5.96
CA ALA A 89 -2.05 -4.39 -6.32
C ALA A 89 -3.58 -4.32 -6.46
N LEU A 90 -4.20 -5.29 -7.14
CA LEU A 90 -5.66 -5.33 -7.30
C LEU A 90 -6.38 -5.54 -5.97
N MET A 91 -5.85 -6.39 -5.09
CA MET A 91 -6.40 -6.54 -3.74
C MET A 91 -6.25 -5.25 -2.93
N ALA A 92 -5.09 -4.59 -2.98
CA ALA A 92 -4.87 -3.30 -2.33
C ALA A 92 -5.87 -2.22 -2.82
N LEU A 93 -6.06 -2.11 -4.13
CA LEU A 93 -7.00 -1.19 -4.76
C LEU A 93 -8.46 -1.47 -4.36
N SER A 94 -8.80 -2.73 -4.04
CA SER A 94 -10.15 -3.07 -3.57
C SER A 94 -10.53 -2.39 -2.26
N TYR A 95 -9.54 -2.10 -1.40
CA TYR A 95 -9.71 -1.37 -0.14
C TYR A 95 -9.74 0.16 -0.30
N CYS A 96 -9.29 0.68 -1.44
CA CYS A 96 -9.33 2.12 -1.74
C CYS A 96 -10.74 2.65 -2.05
N ARG A 97 -11.75 1.77 -2.09
CA ARG A 97 -13.13 2.19 -2.33
C ARG A 97 -13.66 2.92 -1.09
N PRO A 98 -14.38 4.05 -1.25
CA PRO A 98 -15.05 4.68 -0.12
C PRO A 98 -16.06 3.72 0.50
N ALA A 99 -16.23 3.80 1.83
CA ALA A 99 -17.22 3.00 2.53
C ALA A 99 -18.61 3.20 1.88
N LYS A 100 -19.33 2.09 1.65
CA LYS A 100 -20.71 2.18 1.15
C LYS A 100 -21.53 2.96 2.20
N LYS A 101 -22.15 4.06 1.76
CA LYS A 101 -23.14 4.81 2.55
C LYS A 101 -24.35 3.93 2.86
#